data_AF-A0ABD5Z568-F1
#
_entry.id   AF-A0ABD5Z568-F1
#
_cell.length_a   1.000
_cell.length_b   1.000
_cell.length_c   1.000
_cell.angle_alpha   90.00
_cell.angle_beta   90.00
_cell.angle_gamma   90.00
#
_symmetry.space_group_name_H-M   'P 1'
#
loop_
_entity.id
_entity.type
_entity.pdbx_description
1 polymer ?
#
loop_
_entity_poly.entity_id
_entity_poly.type
_entity_poly.pdbx_seq_one_letter_code
_entity_poly.pdbx_strand_id
1 'polypeptide(L)' 'MSVLPTFAGFPGGMEVVIILFILLVLFGGGAVALLGGGYLVLRSPGGTDEEAARIAELEREVADLRERLEDESTDEEGER' A
#
# COMPACT_ATOMS: atom_id res chain seq x y z
N MET A 1 -19.01 -10.54 56.66
CA MET A 1 -18.23 -10.53 55.40
C MET A 1 -18.91 -9.59 54.42
N SER A 2 -18.32 -8.45 54.14
CA SER A 2 -18.80 -7.51 53.11
C SER A 2 -18.45 -8.08 51.74
N VAL A 3 -19.42 -8.70 51.09
CA VAL A 3 -19.36 -8.94 49.64
C VAL A 3 -19.55 -7.60 48.96
N LEU A 4 -18.43 -6.94 48.61
CA LEU A 4 -18.49 -5.85 47.66
C LEU A 4 -18.93 -6.47 46.33
N PRO A 5 -20.07 -6.03 45.74
CA PRO A 5 -20.44 -6.51 44.43
C PRO A 5 -19.38 -5.98 43.47
N THR A 6 -18.46 -6.86 43.09
CA THR A 6 -17.57 -6.64 41.96
C THR A 6 -18.48 -6.28 40.81
N PHE A 7 -18.27 -5.09 40.26
CA PHE A 7 -18.92 -4.54 39.09
C PHE A 7 -18.77 -5.55 37.93
N ALA A 8 -19.63 -6.56 37.89
CA ALA A 8 -19.78 -7.52 36.82
C ALA A 8 -20.84 -6.95 35.88
N GLY A 9 -20.52 -5.82 35.28
CA GLY A 9 -21.39 -5.10 34.36
C GLY A 9 -20.49 -4.48 33.32
N PHE A 10 -20.70 -4.85 32.07
CA PHE A 10 -19.97 -4.32 30.93
C PHE A 10 -19.88 -2.78 31.04
N PRO A 11 -18.66 -2.23 31.23
CA PRO A 11 -18.53 -0.82 31.53
C PRO A 11 -18.73 -0.05 30.24
N GLY A 12 -19.77 0.79 30.18
CA GLY A 12 -20.20 1.49 28.96
C GLY A 12 -19.89 2.99 28.95
N GLY A 13 -19.22 3.49 30.00
CA GLY A 13 -18.96 4.90 30.22
C GLY A 13 -17.50 5.29 30.00
N MET A 14 -16.94 6.03 30.96
CA MET A 14 -15.57 6.55 30.92
C MET A 14 -14.51 5.45 30.85
N GLU A 15 -14.80 4.27 31.37
CA GLU A 15 -13.92 3.12 31.30
C GLU A 15 -13.65 2.66 29.86
N VAL A 16 -14.64 2.75 28.95
CA VAL A 16 -14.45 2.43 27.52
C VAL A 16 -13.45 3.41 26.89
N VAL A 17 -13.56 4.69 27.25
CA VAL A 17 -12.66 5.74 26.78
C VAL A 17 -11.24 5.49 27.28
N ILE A 18 -11.09 5.07 28.54
CA ILE A 18 -9.79 4.73 29.12
C ILE A 18 -9.19 3.50 28.43
N ILE A 19 -9.98 2.44 28.22
CA ILE A 19 -9.51 1.24 27.51
C ILE A 19 -9.11 1.59 26.08
N LEU A 20 -9.92 2.38 25.36
CA LEU A 20 -9.60 2.85 24.02
C LEU A 20 -8.31 3.67 23.99
N PHE A 21 -8.10 4.54 24.98
CA PHE A 21 -6.87 5.31 25.12
C PHE A 21 -5.65 4.41 25.36
N ILE A 22 -5.78 3.40 26.24
CA ILE A 22 -4.72 2.42 26.49
C ILE A 22 -4.41 1.62 25.22
N LEU A 23 -5.43 1.17 24.50
CA LEU A 23 -5.26 0.49 23.21
C LEU A 23 -4.59 1.41 22.18
N LEU A 24 -4.96 2.68 22.12
CA LEU A 24 -4.33 3.66 21.24
C LEU A 24 -2.86 3.91 21.62
N VAL A 25 -2.50 3.90 22.90
CA VAL A 25 -1.09 4.05 23.31
C VAL A 25 -0.29 2.79 22.99
N LEU A 26 -0.84 1.61 23.26
CA LEU A 26 -0.16 0.32 23.03
C LEU A 26 -0.04 -0.04 21.54
N PHE A 27 -1.10 0.19 20.76
CA PHE A 27 -1.19 -0.23 19.36
C PHE A 27 -1.09 0.95 18.38
N GLY A 28 -1.32 2.18 18.83
CA GLY A 28 -1.29 3.36 17.97
C GLY A 28 0.11 3.70 17.47
N GLY A 29 1.19 3.31 18.17
CA GLY A 29 2.54 3.44 17.63
C GLY A 29 2.70 2.71 16.29
N GLY A 30 2.19 1.48 16.18
CA GLY A 30 2.18 0.71 14.94
C GLY A 30 1.24 1.30 13.88
N ALA A 31 0.04 1.72 14.28
CA ALA A 31 -0.92 2.34 13.36
C ALA A 31 -0.41 3.68 12.80
N VAL A 32 0.23 4.51 13.63
CA VAL A 32 0.84 5.78 13.24
C VAL A 32 2.08 5.55 12.39
N ALA A 33 2.89 4.53 12.69
CA ALA A 33 4.03 4.16 11.85
C ALA A 33 3.60 3.68 10.45
N LEU A 34 2.50 2.92 10.34
CA LEU A 34 1.94 2.51 9.05
C LEU A 34 1.36 3.69 8.27
N LEU A 35 0.58 4.57 8.92
CA LEU A 35 0.03 5.75 8.25
C LEU A 35 1.12 6.75 7.84
N GLY A 36 2.08 7.02 8.72
CA GLY A 36 3.16 7.96 8.51
C GLY A 36 4.23 7.44 7.55
N GLY A 37 4.62 6.16 7.69
CA GLY A 37 5.60 5.51 6.82
C GLY A 37 5.08 5.35 5.39
N GLY A 38 3.82 4.95 5.21
CA GLY A 38 3.20 4.86 3.88
C GLY A 38 3.11 6.22 3.18
N TYR A 39 2.74 7.27 3.92
CA TYR A 39 2.67 8.64 3.37
C TYR A 39 4.05 9.16 2.94
N LEU A 40 5.10 8.92 3.75
CA LEU A 40 6.44 9.41 3.46
C LEU A 40 7.10 8.67 2.27
N VAL A 41 6.81 7.37 2.14
CA VAL A 41 7.21 6.57 0.97
C VAL A 41 6.49 7.04 -0.30
N LEU A 42 5.17 7.28 -0.25
CA LEU A 42 4.42 7.81 -1.40
C LEU A 42 4.80 9.25 -1.77
N ARG A 43 5.23 10.06 -0.79
CA ARG A 43 5.57 11.48 -0.98
C ARG A 43 7.04 11.68 -1.39
N SER A 44 7.89 10.67 -1.26
CA SER A 44 9.31 10.80 -1.60
C SER A 44 9.47 11.00 -3.11
N PRO A 45 9.96 12.17 -3.57
CA PRO A 45 10.19 12.44 -4.99
C PRO A 45 11.44 11.72 -5.55
N GLY A 46 12.04 10.79 -4.79
CA GLY A 46 13.28 10.10 -5.15
C GLY A 46 13.11 8.65 -5.63
N GLY A 47 11.89 8.12 -5.68
CA GLY A 47 11.63 6.77 -6.22
C GLY A 47 11.44 6.71 -7.74
N THR A 48 11.34 7.87 -8.39
CA THR A 48 10.87 7.95 -9.78
C THR A 48 11.95 7.78 -10.82
N ASP A 49 13.21 8.09 -10.55
CA ASP A 49 14.23 8.10 -11.63
C ASP A 49 14.58 6.70 -12.10
N GLU A 50 14.71 5.75 -11.17
CA GLU A 50 15.05 4.36 -11.48
C GLU A 50 13.83 3.59 -12.00
N GLU A 51 12.63 3.90 -11.49
CA GLU A 51 11.37 3.38 -12.03
C GLU A 51 11.07 3.96 -13.42
N ALA A 52 11.28 5.25 -13.65
CA ALA A 52 11.10 5.90 -14.95
C ALA A 52 12.14 5.40 -15.97
N ALA A 53 13.38 5.18 -15.56
CA ALA A 53 14.39 4.57 -16.41
C ALA A 53 13.97 3.16 -16.86
N ARG A 54 13.44 2.36 -15.93
CA ARG A 54 12.94 1.00 -16.23
C ARG A 54 11.69 1.01 -17.10
N ILE A 55 10.78 1.97 -16.89
CA ILE A 55 9.60 2.15 -17.74
C ILE A 55 10.02 2.56 -19.15
N ALA A 56 10.96 3.50 -19.30
CA ALA A 56 11.46 3.94 -20.60
C ALA A 56 12.19 2.82 -21.37
N GLU A 57 12.90 1.93 -20.66
CA GLU A 57 13.50 0.73 -21.24
C GLU A 57 12.43 -0.25 -21.75
N LEU A 58 11.40 -0.51 -20.92
CA LEU A 58 10.29 -1.40 -21.27
C LEU A 58 9.48 -0.86 -22.46
N GLU A 59 9.23 0.45 -22.53
CA GLU A 59 8.54 1.07 -23.67
C GLU A 59 9.33 0.92 -24.96
N ARG A 60 10.67 0.98 -24.89
CA ARG A 60 11.54 0.78 -26.04
C ARG A 60 11.54 -0.67 -26.52
N GLU A 61 11.56 -1.63 -25.59
CA GLU A 61 11.47 -3.05 -25.93
C GLU A 61 10.11 -3.41 -26.54
N VAL A 62 9.02 -2.83 -26.05
CA VAL A 62 7.68 -3.00 -26.65
C VAL A 62 7.62 -2.42 -28.06
N ALA A 63 8.25 -1.27 -28.30
CA ALA A 63 8.32 -0.69 -29.63
C ALA A 63 9.05 -1.60 -30.63
N ASP A 64 10.21 -2.16 -30.24
CA ASP A 64 10.98 -3.11 -31.06
C ASP A 64 10.20 -4.40 -31.34
N LEU A 65 9.55 -4.98 -30.32
CA LEU A 65 8.73 -6.18 -30.50
C LEU A 65 7.56 -5.94 -31.45
N ARG A 66 6.95 -4.75 -31.39
CA ARG A 66 5.83 -4.40 -32.25
C ARG A 66 6.27 -4.20 -33.70
N GLU A 67 7.39 -3.55 -33.93
CA GLU A 67 7.98 -3.36 -35.27
C GLU A 67 8.29 -4.73 -35.90
N ARG A 68 8.92 -5.64 -35.15
CA ARG A 68 9.21 -7.01 -35.62
C ARG A 68 7.96 -7.82 -35.97
N LEU A 69 6.88 -7.67 -35.19
CA LEU A 69 5.60 -8.32 -35.46
C LEU A 69 4.91 -7.73 -36.70
N GLU A 70 4.98 -6.42 -36.91
CA GLU A 70 4.43 -5.75 -38.09
C GLU A 70 5.17 -6.18 -39.37
N ASP A 71 6.51 -6.25 -39.34
CA ASP A 71 7.32 -6.75 -40.46
C ASP A 71 6.96 -8.21 -40.82
N GLU A 72 6.89 -9.10 -39.83
CA GLU A 72 6.53 -10.51 -40.04
C GLU A 72 5.09 -10.68 -40.58
N SER A 73 4.15 -9.86 -40.11
CA SER A 73 2.77 -9.87 -40.62
C SER A 73 2.64 -9.33 -42.05
N THR A 74 3.50 -8.38 -42.44
CA THR A 74 3.50 -7.77 -43.77
C THR A 74 4.07 -8.75 -44.82
N ASP A 75 5.09 -9.52 -44.44
CA ASP A 75 5.66 -10.56 -45.29
C ASP A 75 4.66 -11.71 -45.54
N GLU A 76 3.86 -12.09 -44.53
CA GLU A 76 2.81 -13.12 -44.70
C GLU A 76 1.60 -12.67 -45.55
N GLU A 77 1.30 -11.37 -45.60
CA GLU A 77 0.22 -10.82 -46.45
C GLU A 77 0.62 -10.65 -47.92
N GLY A 78 1.93 -10.54 -48.22
CA GLY A 78 2.46 -10.40 -49.58
C GLY A 78 2.54 -11.70 -50.40
N GLU A 79 2.37 -12.86 -49.77
CA GLU A 79 2.57 -14.19 -50.38
C GLU A 79 1.26 -14.93 -50.76
N ARG A 80 0.09 -14.25 -50.77
CA ARG A 80 -1.21 -14.81 -51.20
C ARG A 80 -1.78 -14.22 -52.49
#